data_AF-A0A2S6R0E6-F1
#
_entry.id   AF-A0A2S6R0E6-F1
#
_cell.length_a   1.000
_cell.length_b   1.000
_cell.length_c   1.000
_cell.angle_alpha   90.00
_cell.angle_beta   90.00
_cell.angle_gamma   90.00
#
_symmetry.space_group_name_H-M   'P 1'
#
loop_
_entity.id
_entity.type
_entity.pdbx_description
1 polymer ?
#
loop_
_entity_poly.entity_id
_entity_poly.type
_entity_poly.pdbx_seq_one_letter_code
_entity_poly.pdbx_strand_id
1 'polypeptide(L)'
;MAGQDDFRLNDLFQELKSAPTMGHAAGIEVQIWHLWNLTNDPAVDRILAGGTAAMNHGGFDAALASFNTVIEMRPDFAEGWNKRATLYYLTGDYERSIADVERTLALEPRHFGALSGLGLITMALARHG
;
A
#
# COMPACT_ATOMS: atom_id res chain seq x y z
N MET A 1 12.75 10.88 9.88
CA MET A 1 11.87 9.70 9.87
C MET A 1 11.74 9.31 8.40
N ALA A 2 12.29 8.17 7.98
CA ALA A 2 12.01 7.67 6.63
C ALA A 2 10.65 7.01 6.69
N GLY A 3 9.68 7.59 5.99
CA GLY A 3 8.26 7.26 6.04
C GLY A 3 7.55 8.06 4.96
N GLN A 4 6.23 8.14 5.00
CA GLN A 4 5.44 8.80 3.95
C GLN A 4 5.55 10.33 3.96
N ASP A 5 6.06 10.88 5.05
CA ASP A 5 6.42 12.29 5.20
C ASP A 5 7.90 12.57 4.83
N ASP A 6 8.61 11.59 4.27
CA ASP A 6 10.01 11.77 3.88
C ASP A 6 10.10 12.78 2.72
N PHE A 7 10.77 13.90 2.96
CA PHE A 7 10.91 14.98 1.98
C PHE A 7 11.52 14.50 0.64
N ARG A 8 12.32 13.42 0.66
CA ARG A 8 12.88 12.81 -0.56
C ARG A 8 11.82 12.27 -1.50
N LEU A 9 10.65 11.89 -0.98
CA LEU A 9 9.51 11.47 -1.81
C LEU A 9 9.08 12.61 -2.75
N ASN A 10 9.07 13.86 -2.28
CA ASN A 10 8.67 14.99 -3.12
C ASN A 10 9.60 15.14 -4.33
N ASP A 11 10.90 15.04 -4.12
CA ASP A 11 11.90 15.12 -5.19
C ASP A 11 11.75 13.96 -6.17
N LEU A 12 11.60 12.73 -5.66
CA LEU A 12 11.38 11.54 -6.50
C LEU A 12 10.09 11.64 -7.32
N PHE A 13 9.02 12.21 -6.77
CA PHE A 13 7.78 12.42 -7.54
C PHE A 13 7.94 13.48 -8.62
N GLN A 14 8.69 14.54 -8.37
CA GLN A 14 9.00 15.53 -9.42
C GLN A 14 9.88 14.90 -10.51
N GLU A 15 10.88 14.12 -10.13
CA GLU A 15 11.75 13.40 -11.06
C GLU A 15 10.93 12.43 -11.92
N LEU A 16 10.06 11.63 -11.29
CA LEU A 16 9.17 10.67 -11.96
C LEU A 16 8.31 11.36 -13.03
N LYS A 17 7.76 12.53 -12.72
CA LYS A 17 6.94 13.33 -13.66
C LYS A 17 7.72 13.78 -14.89
N SER A 18 9.04 13.98 -14.75
CA SER A 18 9.93 14.44 -15.81
C SER A 18 10.78 13.32 -16.44
N ALA A 19 10.53 12.06 -16.07
CA ALA A 19 11.36 10.93 -16.48
C ALA A 19 11.41 10.80 -18.02
N PRO A 20 12.61 10.78 -18.63
CA PRO A 20 12.74 10.82 -20.09
C PRO A 20 12.45 9.48 -20.75
N THR A 21 12.49 8.38 -20.00
CA THR A 21 12.23 7.02 -20.49
C THR A 21 11.53 6.18 -19.43
N MET A 22 10.87 5.10 -19.86
CA MET A 22 10.25 4.13 -18.95
C MET A 22 11.29 3.46 -18.02
N GLY A 23 12.53 3.28 -18.49
CA GLY A 23 13.61 2.73 -17.66
C GLY A 23 14.01 3.66 -16.51
N HIS A 24 14.05 4.97 -16.74
CA HIS A 24 14.26 5.95 -15.66
C HIS A 24 13.07 5.95 -14.69
N ALA A 25 11.85 5.98 -15.22
CA ALA A 25 10.63 5.94 -14.39
C ALA A 25 10.62 4.71 -13.47
N ALA A 26 10.91 3.52 -14.00
CA ALA A 26 10.97 2.29 -13.21
C ALA A 26 12.02 2.36 -12.09
N GLY A 27 13.19 2.95 -12.35
CA GLY A 27 14.22 3.16 -11.33
C GLY A 27 13.78 4.11 -10.21
N ILE A 28 13.01 5.16 -10.54
CA ILE A 28 12.46 6.11 -9.57
C ILE A 28 11.32 5.47 -8.78
N GLU A 29 10.44 4.71 -9.43
CA GLU A 29 9.37 3.96 -8.78
C GLU A 29 9.91 2.99 -7.73
N VAL A 30 11.00 2.28 -8.02
CA VAL A 30 11.67 1.38 -7.05
C VAL A 30 12.14 2.16 -5.82
N GLN A 31 12.67 3.37 -5.99
CA GLN A 31 13.10 4.22 -4.87
C GLN A 31 11.93 4.71 -4.03
N ILE A 32 10.84 5.14 -4.67
CA ILE A 32 9.59 5.53 -4.00
C ILE A 32 9.05 4.34 -3.19
N TRP A 33 8.98 3.16 -3.80
CA TRP A 33 8.58 1.94 -3.12
C TRP A 33 9.47 1.62 -1.92
N HIS A 34 10.78 1.77 -2.06
CA HIS A 34 11.69 1.52 -0.96
C HIS A 34 11.40 2.46 0.22
N LEU A 35 11.22 3.76 -0.03
CA LEU A 35 10.88 4.74 1.01
C LEU A 35 9.52 4.49 1.65
N TRP A 36 8.51 4.11 0.86
CA TRP A 36 7.19 3.77 1.38
C TRP A 36 7.14 2.48 2.17
N ASN A 37 8.07 1.54 1.97
CA ASN A 37 8.14 0.30 2.73
C ASN A 37 9.05 0.37 3.97
N LEU A 38 9.77 1.48 4.16
CA LEU A 38 10.67 1.66 5.31
C LEU A 38 9.88 2.18 6.50
N THR A 39 9.63 1.30 7.48
CA THR A 39 9.07 1.73 8.78
C THR A 39 10.16 2.20 9.76
N ASN A 40 11.43 1.87 9.49
CA ASN A 40 12.56 1.85 10.43
C ASN A 40 12.33 0.93 11.65
N ASP A 41 11.36 0.01 11.57
CA ASP A 41 11.06 -0.98 12.58
C ASP A 41 11.13 -2.40 11.98
N PRO A 42 12.25 -3.12 12.18
CA PRO A 42 12.43 -4.47 11.64
C PRO A 42 11.37 -5.48 12.11
N ALA A 43 10.68 -5.22 13.22
CA ALA A 43 9.59 -6.08 13.67
C ALA A 43 8.34 -5.85 12.80
N VAL A 44 7.97 -4.59 12.56
CA VAL A 44 6.85 -4.25 11.67
C VAL A 44 7.12 -4.75 10.25
N ASP A 45 8.34 -4.55 9.74
CA ASP A 45 8.73 -5.01 8.41
C ASP A 45 8.58 -6.53 8.27
N ARG A 46 8.98 -7.29 9.30
CA ARG A 46 8.83 -8.75 9.33
C ARG A 46 7.37 -9.20 9.36
N ILE A 47 6.53 -8.52 10.15
CA ILE A 47 5.10 -8.84 10.24
C ILE A 47 4.40 -8.55 8.90
N LEU A 48 4.71 -7.41 8.28
CA LEU A 48 4.18 -7.05 6.96
C LEU A 48 4.58 -8.07 5.88
N ALA A 49 5.85 -8.48 5.87
CA ALA A 49 6.35 -9.50 4.96
C ALA A 49 5.65 -10.85 5.17
N GLY A 50 5.49 -11.28 6.43
CA GLY A 50 4.77 -12.50 6.79
C GLY A 50 3.30 -12.47 6.36
N GLY A 51 2.61 -11.35 6.61
CA GLY A 51 1.23 -11.15 6.16
C GLY A 51 1.08 -11.17 4.65
N THR A 52 2.01 -10.53 3.94
CA THR A 52 2.05 -10.54 2.46
C THR A 52 2.26 -11.95 1.92
N ALA A 53 3.19 -12.71 2.49
CA ALA A 53 3.41 -14.10 2.10
C ALA A 53 2.17 -14.97 2.37
N ALA A 54 1.56 -14.83 3.55
CA ALA A 54 0.33 -15.55 3.88
C ALA A 54 -0.80 -15.24 2.89
N MET A 55 -1.01 -13.96 2.55
CA MET A 55 -2.00 -13.53 1.56
C MET A 55 -1.75 -14.18 0.19
N ASN A 56 -0.51 -14.17 -0.28
CA ASN A 56 -0.12 -14.77 -1.57
C ASN A 56 -0.33 -16.29 -1.61
N HIS A 57 -0.32 -16.95 -0.46
CA HIS A 57 -0.58 -18.38 -0.32
C HIS A 57 -2.03 -18.72 0.07
N GLY A 58 -2.95 -17.74 0.07
CA GLY A 58 -4.37 -17.93 0.41
C GLY A 58 -4.66 -18.03 1.91
N GLY A 59 -3.66 -17.81 2.77
CA GLY A 59 -3.80 -17.75 4.23
C GLY A 59 -4.39 -16.42 4.69
N PHE A 60 -5.63 -16.12 4.30
CA PHE A 60 -6.24 -14.80 4.48
C PHE A 60 -6.42 -14.39 5.95
N ASP A 61 -6.75 -15.31 6.85
CA ASP A 61 -6.88 -14.99 8.29
C ASP A 61 -5.54 -14.58 8.92
N ALA A 62 -4.46 -15.30 8.56
CA ALA A 62 -3.11 -14.99 9.04
C ALA A 62 -2.61 -13.66 8.45
N ALA A 63 -2.93 -13.38 7.18
CA ALA A 63 -2.66 -12.10 6.57
C ALA A 63 -3.40 -10.96 7.28
N LEU A 64 -4.70 -11.14 7.56
CA LEU A 64 -5.51 -10.14 8.25
C LEU A 64 -4.95 -9.83 9.64
N ALA A 65 -4.61 -10.85 10.42
CA ALA A 65 -4.00 -10.68 11.75
C ALA A 65 -2.67 -9.91 11.68
N SER A 66 -1.85 -10.21 10.67
CA SER A 66 -0.57 -9.52 10.45
C SER A 66 -0.79 -8.05 10.11
N PHE A 67 -1.69 -7.74 9.17
CA PHE A 67 -1.96 -6.36 8.76
C PHE A 67 -2.64 -5.54 9.87
N ASN A 68 -3.53 -6.14 10.67
CA ASN A 68 -4.05 -5.51 11.87
C ASN A 68 -2.93 -5.14 12.85
N THR A 69 -2.00 -6.07 13.10
CA THR A 69 -0.85 -5.82 13.98
C THR A 69 0.03 -4.69 13.45
N VAL A 70 0.31 -4.66 12.14
CA VAL A 70 1.06 -3.55 11.51
C VAL A 70 0.35 -2.21 11.73
N ILE A 71 -0.96 -2.15 11.54
CA ILE A 71 -1.75 -0.93 11.69
C ILE A 71 -1.82 -0.48 13.16
N GLU A 72 -1.91 -1.41 14.11
CA GLU A 72 -1.89 -1.11 15.55
C GLU A 72 -0.53 -0.54 15.97
N MET A 73 0.57 -1.10 15.47
CA MET A 73 1.92 -0.62 15.78
C MET A 73 2.24 0.70 15.08
N ARG A 74 1.77 0.87 13.83
CA ARG A 74 2.10 1.99 12.94
C ARG A 74 0.86 2.49 12.18
N PRO A 75 -0.08 3.19 12.86
CA PRO A 75 -1.31 3.66 12.23
C PRO A 75 -1.08 4.79 11.20
N ASP A 76 0.13 5.34 11.16
CA ASP A 76 0.64 6.35 10.23
C ASP A 76 1.33 5.74 8.99
N PHE A 77 1.43 4.41 8.91
CA PHE A 77 2.09 3.71 7.82
C PHE A 77 1.08 3.22 6.78
N ALA A 78 0.89 3.95 5.67
CA ALA A 78 -0.19 3.63 4.74
C ALA A 78 -0.04 2.27 4.05
N GLU A 79 1.16 1.74 3.86
CA GLU A 79 1.29 0.42 3.22
C GLU A 79 0.64 -0.69 4.06
N GLY A 80 0.60 -0.56 5.39
CA GLY A 80 -0.17 -1.47 6.24
C GLY A 80 -1.67 -1.46 5.93
N TRP A 81 -2.23 -0.26 5.75
CA TRP A 81 -3.62 -0.07 5.33
C TRP A 81 -3.86 -0.58 3.91
N ASN A 82 -2.97 -0.27 2.96
CA ASN A 82 -3.05 -0.71 1.57
C ASN A 82 -3.03 -2.24 1.42
N LYS A 83 -2.19 -2.93 2.21
CA LYS A 83 -2.16 -4.40 2.23
C LYS A 83 -3.46 -4.99 2.75
N ARG A 84 -4.05 -4.42 3.81
CA ARG A 84 -5.34 -4.87 4.32
C ARG A 84 -6.48 -4.55 3.34
N ALA A 85 -6.45 -3.40 2.68
CA ALA A 85 -7.37 -3.07 1.61
C ALA A 85 -7.32 -4.09 0.47
N THR A 86 -6.12 -4.48 0.05
CA THR A 86 -5.90 -5.52 -0.97
C THR A 86 -6.49 -6.86 -0.53
N LEU A 87 -6.26 -7.25 0.73
CA LEU A 87 -6.83 -8.47 1.29
C LEU A 87 -8.36 -8.44 1.25
N TYR A 88 -8.98 -7.35 1.70
CA TYR A 88 -10.44 -7.20 1.68
C TYR A 88 -11.01 -7.27 0.26
N TYR A 89 -10.34 -6.66 -0.72
CA TYR A 89 -10.70 -6.79 -2.12
C TYR A 89 -10.66 -8.26 -2.59
N LEU A 90 -9.59 -8.99 -2.26
CA LEU A 90 -9.44 -10.41 -2.62
C LEU A 90 -10.52 -11.30 -1.99
N THR A 91 -11.00 -10.94 -0.79
CA THR A 91 -12.08 -11.66 -0.10
C THR A 91 -13.49 -11.14 -0.46
N GLY A 92 -13.60 -10.17 -1.37
CA GLY A 92 -14.88 -9.62 -1.82
C GLY A 92 -15.54 -8.61 -0.87
N ASP A 93 -14.83 -8.16 0.17
CA ASP A 93 -15.31 -7.15 1.10
C ASP A 93 -14.93 -5.75 0.60
N TYR A 94 -15.66 -5.29 -0.41
CA TYR A 94 -15.36 -4.04 -1.08
C TYR A 94 -15.56 -2.81 -0.18
N GLU A 95 -16.50 -2.86 0.77
CA GLU A 95 -16.76 -1.74 1.70
C GLU A 95 -15.55 -1.50 2.60
N ARG A 96 -15.03 -2.55 3.26
CA ARG A 96 -13.83 -2.42 4.10
C ARG A 96 -12.58 -2.13 3.27
N SER A 97 -12.51 -2.67 2.06
CA SER A 97 -11.42 -2.36 1.12
C SER A 97 -11.38 -0.86 0.79
N ILE A 98 -12.53 -0.24 0.48
CA ILE A 98 -12.62 1.19 0.20
C ILE A 98 -12.20 2.01 1.42
N ALA A 99 -12.68 1.68 2.61
CA ALA A 99 -12.32 2.40 3.82
C ALA A 99 -10.80 2.39 4.09
N ASP A 100 -10.13 1.25 3.87
CA ASP A 100 -8.67 1.16 4.02
C ASP A 100 -7.92 1.86 2.87
N VAL A 101 -8.47 1.88 1.65
CA VAL A 101 -7.94 2.69 0.53
C VAL A 101 -8.01 4.18 0.87
N GLU A 102 -9.15 4.66 1.37
CA GLU A 102 -9.33 6.06 1.77
C GLU A 102 -8.34 6.45 2.87
N ARG A 103 -8.15 5.59 3.86
CA ARG A 103 -7.13 5.79 4.90
C ARG A 103 -5.72 5.81 4.31
N THR A 104 -5.45 4.94 3.34
CA THR A 104 -4.16 4.92 2.65
C THR A 104 -3.88 6.24 1.95
N LEU A 105 -4.85 6.75 1.19
CA LEU A 105 -4.74 7.99 0.42
C LEU A 105 -4.77 9.24 1.30
N ALA A 106 -5.36 9.17 2.49
CA ALA A 106 -5.27 10.25 3.48
C ALA A 106 -3.85 10.40 4.05
N LEU A 107 -3.10 9.30 4.15
CA LEU A 107 -1.71 9.28 4.61
C LEU A 107 -0.72 9.56 3.47
N GLU A 108 -0.95 9.00 2.29
CA GLU A 108 -0.14 9.25 1.08
C GLU A 108 -1.06 9.37 -0.14
N PRO A 109 -1.43 10.62 -0.52
CA PRO A 109 -2.33 10.86 -1.65
C PRO A 109 -1.80 10.36 -3.01
N ARG A 110 -0.49 10.12 -3.14
CA ARG A 110 0.15 9.65 -4.37
C ARG A 110 0.34 8.14 -4.39
N HIS A 111 -0.25 7.40 -3.44
CA HIS A 111 -0.08 5.95 -3.31
C HIS A 111 -0.70 5.20 -4.50
N PHE A 112 0.10 4.93 -5.53
CA PHE A 112 -0.39 4.37 -6.79
C PHE A 112 -0.99 2.96 -6.64
N GLY A 113 -0.55 2.18 -5.64
CA GLY A 113 -1.20 0.91 -5.29
C GLY A 113 -2.66 1.07 -4.86
N ALA A 114 -2.96 2.09 -4.05
CA ALA A 114 -4.32 2.34 -3.54
C ALA A 114 -5.20 3.00 -4.60
N LEU A 115 -4.64 3.91 -5.40
CA LEU A 115 -5.34 4.48 -6.57
C LEU A 115 -5.74 3.40 -7.58
N SER A 116 -4.83 2.45 -7.85
CA SER A 116 -5.11 1.31 -8.73
C SER A 116 -6.16 0.37 -8.10
N GLY A 117 -6.04 0.09 -6.80
CA GLY A 117 -7.02 -0.68 -6.03
C GLY A 117 -8.42 -0.08 -6.09
N LEU A 118 -8.56 1.24 -5.93
CA LEU A 118 -9.84 1.94 -6.04
C LEU A 118 -10.47 1.76 -7.43
N GLY A 119 -9.66 1.86 -8.49
CA GLY A 119 -10.11 1.58 -9.86
C GLY A 119 -10.62 0.15 -10.02
N LEU A 120 -9.94 -0.84 -9.44
CA LEU A 120 -10.39 -2.24 -9.46
C LEU A 120 -11.70 -2.45 -8.70
N ILE A 121 -11.82 -1.84 -7.51
CA ILE A 121 -13.02 -1.96 -6.67
C ILE A 121 -14.22 -1.33 -7.37
N THR A 122 -14.09 -0.12 -7.90
CA THR A 122 -15.16 0.58 -8.62
C THR A 122 -15.64 -0.20 -9.85
N MET A 123 -14.73 -0.80 -10.61
CA MET A 123 -15.09 -1.70 -11.72
C MET A 123 -15.80 -2.97 -11.23
N ALA A 124 -15.40 -3.53 -10.09
CA ALA A 124 -16.06 -4.69 -9.51
C ALA A 124 -17.51 -4.35 -9.10
N LEU A 125 -17.72 -3.24 -8.38
CA LEU A 125 -19.04 -2.80 -7.96
C LEU A 125 -19.96 -2.48 -9.16
N ALA A 126 -19.45 -1.82 -10.19
CA ALA A 126 -20.20 -1.51 -11.40
C ALA A 126 -20.65 -2.75 -12.20
N ARG A 127 -19.99 -3.90 -12.03
CA ARG A 127 -20.38 -5.18 -12.66
C ARG A 127 -21.43 -5.95 -11.85
N HIS A 128 -21.67 -5.56 -10.61
CA HIS A 128 -22.53 -6.27 -9.66
C HIS A 128 -23.74 -5.44 -9.18
N GLY A 129 -23.89 -4.20 -9.65
CA GLY A 129 -25.08 -3.34 -9.45
C GLY A 129 -25.94 -3.26 -10.69
#